data_AF-J3TEC7-F1
#
_entry.id   AF-J3TEC7-F1
#
_cell.length_a   1.000
_cell.length_b   1.000
_cell.length_c   1.000
_cell.angle_alpha   90.00
_cell.angle_beta   90.00
_cell.angle_gamma   90.00
#
_symmetry.space_group_name_H-M   'P 1'
#
loop_
_entity.id
_entity.type
_entity.pdbx_description
1 polymer ?
#
loop_
_entity_poly.entity_id
_entity_poly.type
_entity_poly.pdbx_seq_one_letter_code
_entity_poly.pdbx_strand_id
1 'polypeptide(L)'
;MNNINEIINLLFNKLIKFNESIDININIINKKKNFFSYIINLDYSINCNKKFLFLTNFNKIENNMYFGELYFEKFLKKEIFFDKIYYNNSYEKYIINNNLQKKFSKKKFLLNNYKSKINEINSNLLKIVINKNNFINFKIGNIKFNKNMIKINVINSLNSIKKILFLNNIIIKNIYISTTMGKGYLIK
;
A
#
# COMPACT_ATOMS: atom_id res chain seq x y z
N MET A 1 -13.83 -3.66 24.33
CA MET A 1 -13.30 -3.63 22.95
C MET A 1 -13.93 -2.45 22.26
N ASN A 2 -13.15 -1.50 21.77
CA ASN A 2 -13.70 -0.35 21.05
C ASN A 2 -14.36 -0.84 19.75
N ASN A 3 -15.50 -0.25 19.40
CA ASN A 3 -16.20 -0.57 18.17
C ASN A 3 -15.34 -0.12 16.98
N ILE A 4 -14.83 -1.07 16.18
CA ILE A 4 -14.00 -0.78 15.00
C ILE A 4 -14.71 0.25 14.08
N ASN A 5 -16.04 0.20 14.02
CA ASN A 5 -16.82 1.15 13.23
C ASN A 5 -16.66 2.60 13.74
N GLU A 6 -16.68 2.81 15.06
CA GLU A 6 -16.49 4.13 15.66
C GLU A 6 -15.08 4.66 15.39
N ILE A 7 -14.06 3.81 15.54
CA ILE A 7 -12.68 4.18 15.24
C ILE A 7 -12.53 4.56 13.76
N ILE A 8 -13.11 3.79 12.85
CA ILE A 8 -13.09 4.11 11.42
C ILE A 8 -13.79 5.45 11.19
N ASN A 9 -14.95 5.72 11.80
CA ASN A 9 -15.60 7.02 11.67
C ASN A 9 -14.70 8.18 12.13
N LEU A 10 -13.99 8.02 13.25
CA LEU A 10 -13.04 9.02 13.75
C LEU A 10 -11.87 9.27 12.81
N LEU A 11 -11.37 8.23 12.13
CA LEU A 11 -10.30 8.38 11.13
C LEU A 11 -10.73 9.24 9.94
N PHE A 12 -12.00 9.15 9.52
CA PHE A 12 -12.53 9.87 8.36
C PHE A 12 -13.01 11.30 8.67
N ASN A 13 -13.36 11.60 9.91
CA ASN A 13 -13.86 12.92 10.29
C ASN A 13 -12.76 13.99 10.41
N LYS A 14 -11.48 13.62 10.22
CA LYS A 14 -10.36 14.55 10.31
C LYS A 14 -10.19 15.32 8.99
N LEU A 15 -9.89 16.62 9.09
CA LEU A 15 -9.45 17.41 7.93
C LEU A 15 -8.11 16.87 7.42
N ILE A 16 -8.11 16.40 6.17
CA ILE A 16 -6.95 15.74 5.56
C ILE A 16 -6.55 16.52 4.31
N LYS A 17 -5.32 17.05 4.31
CA LYS A 17 -4.79 17.90 3.21
C LYS A 17 -4.18 17.08 2.07
N PHE A 18 -3.91 15.79 2.28
CA PHE A 18 -3.27 14.90 1.31
C PHE A 18 -3.65 13.44 1.54
N ASN A 19 -3.37 12.53 0.60
CA ASN A 19 -3.76 11.13 0.73
C ASN A 19 -2.93 10.37 1.77
N GLU A 20 -3.42 10.28 3.01
CA GLU A 20 -2.77 9.57 4.11
C GLU A 20 -2.91 8.03 4.02
N SER A 21 -1.90 7.31 4.52
CA SER A 21 -2.03 5.87 4.79
C SER A 21 -2.92 5.62 6.00
N ILE A 22 -3.52 4.43 6.02
CA ILE A 22 -4.13 3.86 7.21
C ILE A 22 -3.32 2.62 7.56
N ASP A 23 -2.76 2.63 8.76
CA ASP A 23 -1.76 1.68 9.21
C ASP A 23 -2.26 0.96 10.48
N ILE A 24 -1.93 -0.32 10.58
CA ILE A 24 -2.10 -1.12 11.79
C ILE A 24 -0.75 -1.22 12.49
N ASN A 25 -0.77 -0.94 13.79
CA ASN A 25 0.38 -1.04 14.68
C ASN A 25 0.09 -2.06 15.77
N ILE A 26 0.96 -3.04 15.95
CA ILE A 26 0.77 -4.12 16.92
C ILE A 26 2.00 -4.19 17.83
N ASN A 27 1.78 -3.92 19.10
CA ASN A 27 2.77 -4.21 20.15
C ASN A 27 2.68 -5.69 20.51
N ILE A 28 3.80 -6.40 20.42
CA ILE A 28 3.88 -7.83 20.69
C ILE A 28 4.87 -8.14 21.81
N ILE A 29 4.84 -9.36 22.34
CA ILE A 29 5.86 -9.93 23.21
C ILE A 29 6.40 -11.17 22.52
N ASN A 30 7.64 -11.11 22.05
CA ASN A 30 8.34 -12.23 21.42
C ASN A 30 9.49 -12.73 22.32
N LYS A 31 9.17 -13.43 23.42
CA LYS A 31 10.17 -13.93 24.38
C LYS A 31 11.18 -14.89 23.73
N LYS A 32 10.74 -15.70 22.76
CA LYS A 32 11.57 -16.69 22.06
C LYS A 32 12.47 -16.08 20.98
N LYS A 33 12.34 -14.78 20.68
CA LYS A 33 13.10 -14.08 19.64
C LYS A 33 12.95 -14.73 18.24
N ASN A 34 11.75 -15.21 17.92
CA ASN A 34 11.44 -15.78 16.62
C ASN A 34 11.27 -14.66 15.58
N PHE A 35 12.18 -14.57 14.60
CA PHE A 35 12.13 -13.54 13.55
C PHE A 35 11.84 -14.18 12.20
N PHE A 36 10.82 -13.70 11.53
CA PHE A 36 10.37 -14.25 10.27
C PHE A 36 9.53 -13.24 9.50
N SER A 37 9.25 -13.55 8.24
CA SER A 37 8.27 -12.83 7.44
C SER A 37 7.21 -13.78 6.93
N TYR A 38 5.98 -13.29 6.81
CA TYR A 38 4.87 -14.04 6.25
C TYR A 38 4.05 -13.12 5.34
N ILE A 39 3.25 -13.74 4.49
CA ILE A 39 2.37 -13.04 3.56
C ILE A 39 0.94 -13.23 4.04
N ILE A 40 0.19 -12.14 4.14
CA ILE A 40 -1.25 -12.17 4.32
C ILE A 40 -1.93 -11.69 3.04
N ASN A 41 -3.16 -12.12 2.83
CA ASN A 41 -4.00 -11.63 1.75
C ASN A 41 -4.96 -10.57 2.30
N LEU A 42 -5.05 -9.42 1.64
CA LEU A 42 -6.09 -8.42 1.88
C LEU A 42 -7.28 -8.70 0.93
N ASP A 43 -8.46 -8.22 1.26
CA ASP A 43 -9.58 -8.28 0.32
C ASP A 43 -9.48 -7.16 -0.71
N TYR A 44 -8.95 -6.01 -0.29
CA TYR A 44 -8.70 -4.86 -1.14
C TYR A 44 -7.22 -4.49 -1.17
N SER A 45 -6.60 -4.55 -2.35
CA SER A 45 -5.21 -4.12 -2.55
C SER A 45 -5.05 -2.64 -2.19
N ILE A 46 -3.97 -2.33 -1.46
CA ILE A 46 -3.54 -0.97 -1.11
C ILE A 46 -3.36 -0.08 -2.36
N ASN A 47 -3.25 -0.69 -3.54
CA ASN A 47 -3.08 -0.03 -4.82
C ASN A 47 -4.38 0.20 -5.61
N CYS A 48 -5.55 -0.30 -5.17
CA CYS A 48 -6.81 -0.23 -5.94
C CYS A 48 -7.15 1.19 -6.46
N ASN A 49 -6.88 2.22 -5.65
CA ASN A 49 -7.21 3.61 -5.98
C ASN A 49 -6.05 4.41 -6.59
N LYS A 50 -4.92 3.76 -6.89
CA LYS A 50 -3.74 4.42 -7.47
C LYS A 50 -3.77 4.32 -8.98
N LYS A 51 -3.30 5.37 -9.64
CA LYS A 51 -3.14 5.38 -11.10
C LYS A 51 -1.69 5.07 -11.45
N PHE A 52 -1.49 4.07 -12.30
CA PHE A 52 -0.18 3.64 -12.77
C PHE A 52 -0.07 3.88 -14.26
N LEU A 53 1.08 4.38 -14.72
CA LEU A 53 1.40 4.48 -16.14
C LEU A 53 2.52 3.50 -16.48
N PHE A 54 2.39 2.80 -17.59
CA PHE A 54 3.40 1.96 -18.21
C PHE A 54 3.69 2.52 -19.61
N LEU A 55 4.93 2.93 -19.87
CA LEU A 55 5.30 3.45 -21.18
C LEU A 55 5.45 2.29 -22.18
N THR A 56 4.63 2.33 -23.22
CA THR A 56 4.50 1.31 -24.28
C THR A 56 4.19 1.97 -25.61
N ASN A 57 4.43 1.27 -26.71
CA ASN A 57 4.15 1.76 -28.05
C ASN A 57 2.66 1.70 -28.41
N PHE A 58 1.83 1.08 -27.57
CA PHE A 58 0.38 0.99 -27.73
C PHE A 58 -0.33 1.72 -26.59
N ASN A 59 -1.55 2.18 -26.87
CA ASN A 59 -2.40 2.88 -25.90
C ASN A 59 -3.51 1.96 -25.36
N LYS A 60 -3.62 1.81 -24.04
CA LYS A 60 -4.67 1.01 -23.38
C LYS A 60 -4.94 1.51 -21.95
N ILE A 61 -6.15 1.30 -21.43
CA ILE A 61 -6.49 1.50 -20.02
C ILE A 61 -7.14 0.24 -19.47
N GLU A 62 -6.66 -0.24 -18.33
CA GLU A 62 -7.26 -1.35 -17.58
C GLU A 62 -7.10 -1.11 -16.07
N ASN A 63 -8.19 -1.11 -15.30
CA ASN A 63 -8.14 -1.09 -13.82
C ASN A 63 -7.18 -0.03 -13.23
N ASN A 64 -7.32 1.23 -13.63
CA ASN A 64 -6.43 2.34 -13.23
C ASN A 64 -4.95 2.20 -13.67
N MET A 65 -4.64 1.24 -14.54
CA MET A 65 -3.37 1.13 -15.26
C MET A 65 -3.54 1.70 -16.66
N TYR A 66 -2.61 2.57 -17.02
CA TYR A 66 -2.56 3.27 -18.29
C TYR A 66 -1.32 2.78 -19.01
N PHE A 67 -1.46 2.47 -20.28
CA PHE A 67 -0.40 2.00 -21.14
C PHE A 67 -0.28 2.97 -22.29
N GLY A 68 0.91 3.48 -22.57
CA GLY A 68 1.17 4.24 -23.78
C GLY A 68 1.68 5.66 -23.59
N GLU A 69 2.36 6.15 -24.63
CA GLU A 69 2.96 7.49 -24.68
C GLU A 69 1.90 8.61 -24.61
N LEU A 70 0.70 8.39 -25.16
CA LEU A 70 -0.38 9.38 -25.12
C LEU A 70 -0.73 9.80 -23.68
N TYR A 71 -0.75 8.86 -22.74
CA TYR A 71 -1.04 9.17 -21.35
C TYR A 71 0.12 9.85 -20.64
N PHE A 72 1.35 9.61 -21.09
CA PHE A 72 2.52 10.34 -20.61
C PHE A 72 2.43 11.82 -21.00
N GLU A 73 2.05 12.12 -22.24
CA GLU A 73 1.84 13.51 -22.68
C GLU A 73 0.76 14.21 -21.87
N LYS A 74 -0.37 13.53 -21.61
CA LYS A 74 -1.44 14.06 -20.74
C LYS A 74 -0.94 14.32 -19.32
N PHE A 75 -0.04 13.48 -18.81
CA PHE A 75 0.62 13.71 -17.53
C PHE A 75 1.53 14.95 -17.54
N LEU A 76 2.33 15.13 -18.60
CA LEU A 76 3.18 16.31 -18.76
C LEU A 76 2.36 17.61 -18.85
N LYS A 77 1.20 17.55 -19.52
CA LYS A 77 0.21 18.64 -19.59
C LYS A 77 -0.60 18.85 -18.32
N LYS A 78 -0.36 18.06 -17.26
CA LYS A 78 -1.08 18.08 -15.97
C LYS A 78 -2.58 17.77 -16.06
N GLU A 79 -3.01 17.11 -17.13
CA GLU A 79 -4.40 16.67 -17.30
C GLU A 79 -4.69 15.42 -16.45
N ILE A 80 -3.68 14.57 -16.27
CA ILE A 80 -3.77 13.32 -15.52
C ILE A 80 -2.61 13.23 -14.54
N PHE A 81 -2.87 12.75 -13.32
CA PHE A 81 -1.85 12.46 -12.32
C PHE A 81 -1.68 10.96 -12.13
N PHE A 82 -0.42 10.51 -12.15
CA PHE A 82 -0.03 9.13 -11.86
C PHE A 82 0.74 9.04 -10.55
N ASP A 83 0.43 8.04 -9.73
CA ASP A 83 1.18 7.72 -8.52
C ASP A 83 2.58 7.21 -8.86
N LYS A 84 2.68 6.40 -9.93
CA LYS A 84 3.93 5.85 -10.44
C LYS A 84 3.89 5.72 -11.96
N ILE A 85 5.04 5.96 -12.57
CA ILE A 85 5.28 5.77 -14.00
C ILE A 85 6.38 4.73 -14.13
N TYR A 86 6.10 3.66 -14.87
CA TYR A 86 6.99 2.57 -15.19
C TYR A 86 7.40 2.66 -16.65
N TYR A 87 8.66 2.36 -16.92
CA TYR A 87 9.24 2.46 -18.25
C TYR A 87 10.30 1.38 -18.44
N ASN A 88 10.66 1.06 -19.69
CA ASN A 88 11.76 0.16 -20.02
C ASN A 88 12.93 0.98 -20.62
N ASN A 89 14.00 0.32 -21.04
CA ASN A 89 15.18 1.00 -21.59
C ASN A 89 14.87 1.85 -22.84
N SER A 90 13.89 1.46 -23.67
CA SER A 90 13.54 2.27 -24.86
C SER A 90 12.92 3.62 -24.49
N TYR A 91 12.28 3.72 -23.32
CA TYR A 91 11.62 4.92 -22.84
C TYR A 91 12.43 5.73 -21.82
N GLU A 92 13.65 5.31 -21.49
CA GLU A 92 14.48 6.00 -20.50
C GLU A 92 14.82 7.44 -20.94
N LYS A 93 15.13 7.64 -22.22
CA LYS A 93 15.38 8.97 -22.79
C LYS A 93 14.18 9.92 -22.62
N TYR A 94 12.95 9.41 -22.72
CA TYR A 94 11.73 10.22 -22.51
C TYR A 94 11.63 10.75 -21.07
N ILE A 95 11.99 9.93 -20.07
CA ILE A 95 12.02 10.34 -18.66
C ILE A 95 13.14 11.35 -18.41
N ILE A 96 14.31 11.13 -19.02
CA ILE A 96 15.48 12.00 -18.92
C ILE A 96 15.18 13.39 -19.48
N ASN A 97 14.69 13.46 -20.72
CA ASN A 97 14.45 14.71 -21.44
C ASN A 97 13.39 15.58 -20.77
N ASN A 98 12.42 14.97 -20.07
CA ASN A 98 11.38 15.68 -19.35
C ASN A 98 11.74 16.02 -17.88
N ASN A 99 13.03 15.92 -17.50
CA ASN A 99 13.51 16.20 -16.13
C ASN A 99 12.81 15.40 -15.03
N LEU A 100 12.20 14.26 -15.38
CA LEU A 100 11.44 13.42 -14.45
C LEU A 100 12.34 12.44 -13.68
N GLN A 101 13.65 12.49 -13.91
CA GLN A 101 14.60 11.60 -13.28
C GLN A 101 14.53 11.67 -11.75
N LYS A 102 14.46 12.85 -11.13
CA LYS A 102 14.40 12.89 -9.65
C LYS A 102 13.15 12.19 -9.08
N LYS A 103 12.03 12.21 -9.82
CA LYS A 103 10.73 11.69 -9.39
C LYS A 103 10.54 10.21 -9.75
N PHE A 104 11.02 9.80 -10.92
CA PHE A 104 10.80 8.47 -11.50
C PHE A 104 12.09 7.77 -11.95
N SER A 105 13.26 8.40 -11.94
CA SER A 105 14.53 7.65 -12.08
C SER A 105 14.81 6.90 -10.78
N LYS A 106 14.87 5.59 -10.94
CA LYS A 106 15.52 4.61 -10.08
C LYS A 106 15.31 3.26 -10.75
N LYS A 107 16.18 2.29 -10.47
CA LYS A 107 16.00 0.85 -10.79
C LYS A 107 14.62 0.29 -10.42
N LYS A 108 13.85 0.98 -9.58
CA LYS A 108 12.48 0.60 -9.15
C LYS A 108 11.39 0.86 -10.20
N PHE A 109 11.62 1.78 -11.15
CA PHE A 109 10.63 2.16 -12.17
C PHE A 109 11.03 1.69 -13.57
N LEU A 110 12.33 1.51 -13.80
CA LEU A 110 12.85 0.82 -14.97
C LEU A 110 12.55 -0.68 -14.86
N LEU A 111 11.75 -1.20 -15.78
CA LEU A 111 11.29 -2.59 -15.78
C LEU A 111 11.53 -3.25 -17.14
N ASN A 112 12.11 -4.46 -17.09
CA ASN A 112 12.23 -5.31 -18.27
C ASN A 112 10.97 -6.17 -18.48
N ASN A 113 10.14 -6.33 -17.45
CA ASN A 113 8.93 -7.14 -17.51
C ASN A 113 7.77 -6.41 -16.81
N TYR A 114 6.84 -5.86 -17.58
CA TYR A 114 5.64 -5.21 -17.03
C TYR A 114 4.64 -6.21 -16.46
N LYS A 115 4.52 -7.41 -17.03
CA LYS A 115 3.53 -8.41 -16.61
C LYS A 115 3.74 -8.81 -15.14
N SER A 116 4.98 -9.07 -14.74
CA SER A 116 5.28 -9.38 -13.34
C SER A 116 4.92 -8.22 -12.40
N LYS A 117 5.15 -6.97 -12.83
CA LYS A 117 4.83 -5.80 -12.01
C LYS A 117 3.33 -5.55 -11.90
N ILE A 118 2.59 -5.73 -12.99
CA ILE A 118 1.14 -5.64 -13.01
C ILE A 118 0.55 -6.65 -12.03
N ASN A 119 1.05 -7.89 -12.05
CA ASN A 119 0.62 -8.93 -11.11
C ASN A 119 0.93 -8.55 -9.66
N GLU A 120 2.10 -7.98 -9.37
CA GLU A 120 2.45 -7.48 -8.03
C GLU A 120 1.52 -6.34 -7.58
N ILE A 121 1.23 -5.38 -8.46
CA ILE A 121 0.37 -4.23 -8.13
C ILE A 121 -1.07 -4.69 -7.86
N ASN A 122 -1.58 -5.60 -8.69
CA ASN A 122 -2.89 -6.21 -8.56
C ASN A 122 -2.96 -7.25 -7.44
N SER A 123 -1.82 -7.71 -6.93
CA SER A 123 -1.81 -8.63 -5.80
C SER A 123 -2.36 -7.92 -4.57
N ASN A 124 -3.25 -8.60 -3.88
CA ASN A 124 -3.70 -8.19 -2.56
C ASN A 124 -2.75 -8.69 -1.45
N LEU A 125 -1.57 -9.18 -1.82
CA LEU A 125 -0.61 -9.78 -0.92
C LEU A 125 0.15 -8.70 -0.16
N LEU A 126 0.20 -8.84 1.16
CA LEU A 126 0.97 -7.96 2.04
C LEU A 126 1.97 -8.79 2.85
N LYS A 127 3.24 -8.46 2.67
CA LYS A 127 4.33 -9.05 3.47
C LYS A 127 4.40 -8.35 4.83
N ILE A 128 4.29 -9.14 5.89
CA ILE A 128 4.51 -8.70 7.28
C ILE A 128 5.84 -9.27 7.74
N VAL A 129 6.65 -8.42 8.39
CA VAL A 129 7.96 -8.80 8.91
C VAL A 129 7.95 -8.66 10.42
N ILE A 130 8.33 -9.73 11.11
CA ILE A 130 8.57 -9.72 12.56
C ILE A 130 10.06 -9.55 12.78
N ASN A 131 10.41 -8.35 13.25
CA ASN A 131 11.78 -7.96 13.50
C ASN A 131 12.15 -8.20 14.98
N LYS A 132 13.38 -7.83 15.34
CA LYS A 132 13.84 -7.78 16.74
C LYS A 132 13.00 -6.84 17.61
N ASN A 133 12.40 -5.83 16.98
CA ASN A 133 11.52 -4.90 17.64
C ASN A 133 10.19 -5.62 17.91
N ASN A 134 9.73 -5.56 19.16
CA ASN A 134 8.46 -6.12 19.63
C ASN A 134 7.25 -5.33 19.09
N PHE A 135 7.30 -4.96 17.82
CA PHE A 135 6.41 -4.04 17.14
C PHE A 135 6.25 -4.45 15.68
N ILE A 136 5.00 -4.53 15.23
CA ILE A 136 4.65 -4.80 13.84
C ILE A 136 3.88 -3.59 13.32
N ASN A 137 4.31 -3.03 12.21
CA ASN A 137 3.59 -1.98 11.48
C ASN A 137 3.39 -2.41 10.04
N PHE A 138 2.17 -2.21 9.54
CA PHE A 138 1.87 -2.38 8.12
C PHE A 138 0.68 -1.52 7.70
N LYS A 139 0.69 -1.13 6.43
CA LYS A 139 -0.39 -0.38 5.79
C LYS A 139 -1.51 -1.32 5.37
N ILE A 140 -2.76 -0.95 5.65
CA ILE A 140 -3.95 -1.73 5.22
C ILE A 140 -4.79 -1.02 4.17
N GLY A 141 -4.53 0.26 3.95
CA GLY A 141 -5.31 1.08 3.03
C GLY A 141 -4.87 2.53 3.06
N ASN A 142 -5.70 3.41 2.50
CA ASN A 142 -5.52 4.85 2.55
C ASN A 142 -6.89 5.52 2.76
N ILE A 143 -6.91 6.82 3.02
CA ILE A 143 -8.16 7.53 3.30
C ILE A 143 -9.14 7.57 2.11
N LYS A 144 -8.68 7.31 0.88
CA LYS A 144 -9.58 7.20 -0.28
C LYS A 144 -10.39 5.90 -0.29
N PHE A 145 -10.09 4.94 0.58
CA PHE A 145 -10.89 3.73 0.69
C PHE A 145 -12.23 4.08 1.32
N ASN A 146 -13.29 3.37 0.95
CA ASN A 146 -14.53 3.50 1.69
C ASN A 146 -14.39 2.84 3.08
N LYS A 147 -15.25 3.24 4.03
CA LYS A 147 -15.20 2.74 5.41
C LYS A 147 -15.32 1.21 5.49
N ASN A 148 -16.11 0.60 4.60
CA ASN A 148 -16.30 -0.85 4.57
C ASN A 148 -15.05 -1.60 4.12
N MET A 149 -14.35 -1.11 3.09
CA MET A 149 -13.09 -1.68 2.60
C MET A 149 -12.05 -1.71 3.71
N ILE A 150 -11.94 -0.63 4.48
CA ILE A 150 -11.02 -0.56 5.61
C ILE A 150 -11.43 -1.54 6.70
N LYS A 151 -12.71 -1.57 7.06
CA LYS A 151 -13.23 -2.50 8.07
C LYS A 151 -12.91 -3.96 7.71
N ILE A 152 -13.19 -4.36 6.48
CA ILE A 152 -12.92 -5.71 5.97
C ILE A 152 -11.42 -6.00 6.04
N ASN A 153 -10.57 -5.12 5.50
CA ASN A 153 -9.12 -5.30 5.55
C ASN A 153 -8.57 -5.37 6.99
N VAL A 154 -9.08 -4.55 7.92
CA VAL A 154 -8.70 -4.59 9.34
C VAL A 154 -9.04 -5.95 9.94
N ILE A 155 -10.28 -6.41 9.79
CA ILE A 155 -10.75 -7.66 10.40
C ILE A 155 -9.95 -8.84 9.87
N ASN A 156 -9.81 -8.95 8.54
CA ASN A 156 -9.17 -10.09 7.89
C ASN A 156 -7.66 -10.13 8.15
N SER A 157 -6.99 -8.97 8.11
CA SER A 157 -5.56 -8.88 8.47
C SER A 157 -5.32 -9.26 9.93
N LEU A 158 -6.10 -8.72 10.88
CA LEU A 158 -5.94 -9.02 12.30
C LEU A 158 -6.22 -10.50 12.61
N ASN A 159 -7.23 -11.10 11.99
CA ASN A 159 -7.52 -12.53 12.17
C ASN A 159 -6.37 -13.41 11.67
N SER A 160 -5.81 -13.10 10.50
CA SER A 160 -4.67 -13.82 9.93
C SER A 160 -3.42 -13.70 10.80
N ILE A 161 -3.12 -12.48 11.26
CA ILE A 161 -1.96 -12.20 12.11
C ILE A 161 -2.08 -12.90 13.46
N LYS A 162 -3.25 -12.85 14.10
CA LYS A 162 -3.49 -13.53 15.40
C LYS A 162 -3.17 -15.01 15.33
N LYS A 163 -3.63 -15.70 14.26
CA LYS A 163 -3.35 -17.13 14.05
C LYS A 163 -1.83 -17.39 13.96
N ILE A 164 -1.13 -16.60 13.15
CA ILE A 164 0.31 -16.78 12.92
C ILE A 164 1.13 -16.48 14.18
N LEU A 165 0.79 -15.40 14.90
CA LEU A 165 1.48 -15.04 16.14
C LEU A 165 1.27 -16.08 17.24
N PHE A 166 0.04 -16.60 17.37
CA PHE A 166 -0.29 -17.65 18.32
C PHE A 166 0.54 -18.92 18.08
N LEU A 167 0.61 -19.41 16.84
CA LEU A 167 1.42 -20.58 16.48
C LEU A 167 2.91 -20.41 16.81
N ASN A 168 3.41 -19.17 16.78
CA ASN A 168 4.79 -18.84 17.07
C ASN A 168 5.06 -18.45 18.54
N ASN A 169 4.09 -18.63 19.44
CA ASN A 169 4.15 -18.22 20.86
C ASN A 169 4.45 -16.72 21.05
N ILE A 170 3.94 -15.88 20.15
CA ILE A 170 4.06 -14.42 20.23
C ILE A 170 2.74 -13.86 20.76
N ILE A 171 2.81 -13.11 21.86
CA ILE A 171 1.62 -12.55 22.51
C ILE A 171 1.38 -11.13 21.98
N ILE A 172 0.13 -10.81 21.66
CA ILE A 172 -0.27 -9.43 21.31
C ILE A 172 -0.57 -8.68 22.60
N LYS A 173 0.13 -7.56 22.84
CA LYS A 173 -0.20 -6.61 23.92
C LYS A 173 -1.33 -5.70 23.47
N ASN A 174 -1.04 -4.82 22.52
CA ASN A 174 -1.93 -3.76 22.08
C ASN A 174 -1.97 -3.71 20.55
N ILE A 175 -3.13 -3.36 20.00
CA ILE A 175 -3.37 -3.14 18.57
C ILE A 175 -3.90 -1.72 18.42
N TYR A 176 -3.25 -0.92 17.59
CA TYR A 176 -3.69 0.41 17.22
C TYR A 176 -3.93 0.49 15.71
N ILE A 177 -4.87 1.34 15.34
CA ILE A 177 -5.04 1.83 13.97
C ILE A 177 -4.79 3.33 13.96
N SER A 178 -4.00 3.80 13.00
CA SER A 178 -3.65 5.21 12.86
C SER A 178 -3.63 5.59 11.39
N THR A 179 -3.73 6.89 11.12
CA THR A 179 -3.26 7.43 9.84
C THR A 179 -1.82 7.91 9.95
N THR A 180 -1.18 8.23 8.82
CA THR A 180 0.23 8.67 8.77
C THR A 180 0.53 9.81 9.77
N MET A 181 -0.36 10.79 9.86
CA MET A 181 -0.23 11.95 10.76
C MET A 181 -1.35 11.98 11.82
N GLY A 182 -2.01 10.85 12.02
CA GLY A 182 -3.15 10.68 12.91
C GLY A 182 -2.74 10.24 14.31
N LYS A 183 -3.65 10.45 15.27
CA LYS A 183 -3.55 9.75 16.56
C LYS A 183 -3.80 8.26 16.33
N GLY A 184 -3.12 7.42 17.10
CA GLY A 184 -3.39 5.98 17.13
C GLY A 184 -4.58 5.67 18.02
N TYR A 185 -5.57 4.97 17.48
CA TYR A 185 -6.76 4.53 18.21
C TYR A 185 -6.58 3.06 18.61
N LEU A 186 -6.75 2.78 19.90
CA LEU A 186 -6.65 1.43 20.45
C LEU A 186 -7.86 0.59 20.02
N ILE A 187 -7.58 -0.56 19.40
CA ILE A 187 -8.58 -1.57 19.02
C ILE A 187 -8.68 -2.65 20.12
N LYS A 188 -7.51 -3.11 20.60
CA LYS A 188 -7.36 -4.11 21.65
C LYS A 188 -6.12 -3.79 22.47
#